data_AF-A0A1F8PQV9-F1
#
_entry.id   AF-A0A1F8PQV9-F1
#
_cell.length_a   1.000
_cell.length_b   1.000
_cell.length_c   1.000
_cell.angle_alpha   90.00
_cell.angle_beta   90.00
_cell.angle_gamma   90.00
#
_symmetry.space_group_name_H-M   'P 1'
#
loop_
_entity.id
_entity.type
_entity.pdbx_description
1 polymer ?
#
loop_
_entity_poly.entity_id
_entity_poly.type
_entity_poly.pdbx_seq_one_letter_code
_entity_poly.pdbx_strand_id
1 'polypeptide(L)' 'MKEMSVLEAKRYGAFHCAPEAKMKEAASQMVEEDISGLVVSGADGSLLGIINRTVLLCA' A
#
# COMPACT_ATOMS: atom_id res chain seq x y z
N MET A 1 1.50 -15.65 -13.04
CA MET A 1 2.04 -15.39 -11.69
C MET A 1 3.04 -16.49 -11.36
N LYS A 2 4.10 -16.20 -10.59
CA LYS A 2 5.06 -17.21 -10.16
C LYS A 2 4.41 -18.15 -9.13
N GLU A 3 4.71 -19.44 -9.17
CA GLU A 3 4.33 -20.38 -8.11
C GLU A 3 5.19 -20.12 -6.87
N MET A 4 4.60 -19.49 -5.86
CA MET A 4 5.20 -19.28 -4.53
C MET A 4 4.10 -19.15 -3.49
N SER A 5 4.41 -19.47 -2.24
CA SER A 5 3.50 -19.24 -1.12
C SER A 5 3.36 -17.74 -0.82
N VAL A 6 2.24 -17.35 -0.23
CA VAL A 6 2.01 -15.97 0.22
C VAL A 6 3.08 -15.52 1.22
N LEU A 7 3.60 -16.44 2.04
CA LEU A 7 4.66 -16.15 3.00
C LEU A 7 6.00 -15.81 2.31
N GLU A 8 6.31 -16.49 1.21
CA GLU A 8 7.48 -16.16 0.39
C GLU A 8 7.29 -14.82 -0.31
N ALA A 9 6.09 -14.57 -0.84
CA ALA A 9 5.75 -13.28 -1.45
C ALA A 9 5.86 -12.11 -0.45
N LYS A 10 5.49 -12.31 0.83
CA LYS A 10 5.62 -11.29 1.88
C LYS A 10 7.04 -10.76 2.04
N ARG A 11 8.06 -11.56 1.72
CA ARG A 11 9.48 -11.14 1.83
C ARG A 11 9.87 -10.04 0.84
N TYR A 12 9.07 -9.79 -0.19
CA TYR A 12 9.29 -8.67 -1.11
C TYR A 12 8.90 -7.31 -0.53
N GLY A 13 8.35 -7.28 0.69
CA GLY A 13 7.96 -6.06 1.38
C GLY A 13 6.58 -5.55 0.96
N ALA A 14 6.10 -4.52 1.66
CA ALA A 14 4.90 -3.80 1.31
C ALA A 14 5.19 -2.31 1.40
N PHE A 15 4.74 -1.56 0.40
CA PHE A 15 4.78 -0.10 0.44
C PHE A 15 3.71 0.40 1.40
N HIS A 16 4.04 1.46 2.13
CA HIS A 16 3.17 2.04 3.13
C HIS A 16 3.13 3.56 3.03
N CYS A 17 2.07 4.15 3.59
CA CYS A 17 1.90 5.59 3.76
C CYS A 17 1.41 5.91 5.19
N ALA A 18 1.68 7.13 5.63
CA ALA A 18 1.15 7.63 6.90
C ALA A 18 -0.37 7.89 6.81
N PRO A 19 -1.12 7.79 7.92
CA PRO A 19 -2.56 8.06 7.92
C PRO A 19 -2.92 9.50 7.56
N GLU A 20 -2.02 10.46 7.77
CA GLU A 20 -2.21 11.87 7.41
C GLU A 20 -1.78 12.21 5.97
N ALA A 21 -1.18 11.26 5.24
CA ALA A 21 -0.74 11.46 3.86
C ALA A 21 -1.92 11.82 2.96
N LYS A 22 -1.69 12.72 1.99
CA LYS A 22 -2.75 13.14 1.07
C LYS A 22 -3.02 12.03 0.06
N MET A 23 -4.28 11.89 -0.36
CA MET A 23 -4.66 10.91 -1.39
C MET A 23 -3.85 11.05 -2.68
N LYS A 24 -3.51 12.29 -3.07
CA LYS A 24 -2.65 12.54 -4.24
C LYS A 24 -1.26 11.92 -4.09
N GLU A 25 -0.66 12.00 -2.92
CA GLU A 25 0.67 11.43 -2.64
C GLU A 25 0.61 9.91 -2.68
N ALA A 26 -0.40 9.32 -2.06
CA ALA A 26 -0.66 7.88 -2.13
C ALA A 26 -0.88 7.40 -3.57
N ALA A 27 -1.65 8.14 -4.37
CA ALA A 27 -1.89 7.82 -5.78
C ALA A 27 -0.61 7.92 -6.62
N SER A 28 0.19 8.99 -6.42
CA SER A 28 1.49 9.15 -7.07
C SER A 28 2.43 8.00 -6.74
N GLN A 29 2.55 7.63 -5.47
CA GLN A 29 3.37 6.50 -5.03
C GLN A 29 2.91 5.17 -5.66
N MET A 30 1.60 4.93 -5.77
CA MET A 30 1.09 3.73 -6.46
C MET A 30 1.51 3.66 -7.93
N VAL A 31 1.61 4.81 -8.62
CA VAL A 31 2.06 4.88 -10.01
C VAL A 31 3.58 4.72 -10.12
N GLU A 32 4.33 5.43 -9.28
CA GLU A 32 5.80 5.42 -9.29
C GLU A 32 6.37 4.03 -8.97
N GLU A 33 5.77 3.33 -8.00
CA GLU A 33 6.22 2.00 -7.57
C GLU A 33 5.57 0.84 -8.35
N ASP A 34 4.72 1.14 -9.33
CA ASP A 34 3.93 0.17 -10.10
C ASP A 34 3.14 -0.84 -9.23
N ILE A 35 2.45 -0.32 -8.21
CA ILE A 35 1.66 -1.10 -7.27
C ILE A 35 0.19 -0.69 -7.28
N SER A 36 -0.69 -1.59 -6.83
CA SER A 36 -2.14 -1.35 -6.79
C SER A 36 -2.69 -0.98 -5.42
N GLY A 37 -1.84 -0.97 -4.39
CA GLY A 37 -2.27 -0.69 -3.03
C GLY A 37 -1.11 -0.37 -2.10
N LEU A 38 -1.45 0.30 -1.01
CA LEU A 38 -0.56 0.74 0.04
C LEU A 38 -1.11 0.29 1.39
N VAL A 39 -0.20 -0.04 2.29
CA VAL A 39 -0.50 -0.25 3.70
C VAL A 39 -0.54 1.10 4.41
N VAL A 40 -1.59 1.39 5.17
CA VAL A 40 -1.62 2.56 6.05
C VAL A 40 -1.02 2.16 7.39
N SER A 41 0.11 2.77 7.75
CA SER A 41 0.85 2.41 8.97
C SER A 41 0.98 3.60 9.92
N GLY A 42 0.76 3.35 11.21
CA GLY A 42 0.99 4.33 12.28
C GLY A 42 2.48 4.55 12.55
N ALA A 43 2.80 5.62 13.27
CA ALA A 43 4.18 5.98 13.62
C ALA A 43 4.91 4.92 14.48
N ASP A 44 4.15 4.06 15.17
CA ASP A 44 4.63 2.93 15.96
C ASP A 44 4.83 1.63 15.13
N GLY A 45 4.61 1.70 13.82
CA GLY A 45 4.65 0.55 12.92
C GLY A 45 3.38 -0.31 12.96
N SER A 46 2.31 0.16 13.62
CA SER A 46 1.02 -0.53 13.62
C SER A 46 0.37 -0.49 12.23
N LEU A 47 -0.32 -1.57 11.87
CA LEU A 47 -1.15 -1.64 10.68
C LEU A 47 -2.50 -0.97 10.98
N LEU A 48 -2.76 0.19 10.38
CA LEU A 48 -4.01 0.93 10.56
C LEU A 48 -5.03 0.61 9.46
N GLY A 49 -4.58 0.23 8.27
CA GLY A 49 -5.47 -0.12 7.17
C GLY A 49 -4.77 -0.40 5.86
N ILE A 50 -5.57 -0.51 4.79
CA ILE A 50 -5.11 -0.73 3.42
C ILE A 50 -5.91 0.20 2.51
N ILE A 51 -5.21 0.86 1.59
CA ILE A 51 -5.82 1.61 0.49
C ILE A 51 -5.42 1.00 -0.84
N ASN A 52 -6.33 1.04 -1.82
CA ASN A 52 -6.10 0.54 -3.16
C ASN A 52 -6.70 1.49 -4.19
N ARG A 53 -6.48 1.21 -5.49
CA ARG A 53 -7.02 2.06 -6.57
C ARG A 53 -8.53 2.28 -6.49
N THR A 54 -9.31 1.32 -6.01
CA THR A 54 -10.77 1.45 -5.87
C THR A 54 -11.13 2.51 -4.85
N VAL A 55 -10.42 2.57 -3.73
CA VAL A 55 -10.65 3.61 -2.70
C VAL A 55 -10.42 5.00 -3.28
N LEU A 56 -9.42 5.17 -4.14
CA LEU A 56 -9.13 6.45 -4.81
C LEU A 56 -10.26 6.94 -5.74
N LEU A 57 -11.07 6.03 -6.27
CA LEU A 57 -12.18 6.36 -7.18
C LEU A 57 -13.49 6.69 -6.45
N CYS A 58 -13.62 6.28 -5.19
CA CYS A 58 -14.84 6.42 -4.40
C CYS A 58 -14.80 7.56 -3.38
N ALA A 59 -13.65 8.23 -3.22
CA ALA A 59 -13.44 9.36 -2.31
C ALA A 59 -13.67 10.71 -3.01
#